data_AF-A0A7X9PHR3-F1
#
_entry.id   AF-A0A7X9PHR3-F1
#
_cell.length_a   1.000
_cell.length_b   1.000
_cell.length_c   1.000
_cell.angle_alpha   90.00
_cell.angle_beta   90.00
_cell.angle_gamma   90.00
#
_symmetry.space_group_name_H-M   'P 1'
#
loop_
_entity.id
_entity.type
_entity.pdbx_description
1 polymer ?
#
loop_
_entity_poly.entity_id
_entity_poly.type
_entity_poly.pdbx_seq_one_letter_code
_entity_poly.pdbx_strand_id
1 'polypeptide(L)'
;MSENPLHLLMNPQSIAVAGANNNPSKMGTIQALNIVKGGYGGRFYPIHPVEKTVLGCPAYATPEVLPEAPDLAILIVPIRAVASLLEGFGKIGTKRAIVITAGFKETGAAGRDMEKKINEIADRYQMRFVGPNCMGVINSGISLNTTVLATSREPGLLGFASQSGTFLSQTLPYLNKRGIRFSKAISLGNEANINIVDALEYLGEDEQTKAIILYIEGIREGRRFLDVARNITPHKPIAALYVGGSASGARAGLSHTGAMAGPDFLYNGIFKQAGIIRVNTIEDLYYHGWTLATQPPMRGKRVGVMTNSGGPSTTISYTCDAVGLEVPRFSDGLQNEIRKHIEPHASASNPVDMTFDLSMNKLALTLPEMVMKSGEVDAVVLHGTMMTGYLKEVYPTLKDIIGNISLEDFLKYGQMDRTIANETFKLPSKYNMPMLISSFFDHEDNYIKGYQDTNTPVFYSPENTARALGSLYLYKQIKERAPRKEAALPKIKKEATEIILKALDNKQKALDEYEAKQLLACYGVPVTKEALAAKVEDALKTAKKIGYPVALKACSWKIMHKSGKGLIALNVENET
;
A
#
# COMPACT_ATOMS: atom_id res chain seq x y z
N MET A 1 15.50 -21.70 2.90
CA MET A 1 14.63 -20.74 3.63
C MET A 1 13.35 -21.48 3.95
N SER A 2 12.77 -21.28 5.14
CA SER A 2 11.42 -21.77 5.41
C SER A 2 10.44 -21.09 4.46
N GLU A 3 9.58 -21.86 3.81
CA GLU A 3 8.52 -21.35 2.93
C GLU A 3 7.67 -20.29 3.67
N ASN A 4 7.44 -19.13 3.07
CA ASN A 4 6.60 -18.08 3.65
C ASN A 4 5.21 -18.67 4.01
N PRO A 5 4.67 -18.40 5.22
CA PRO A 5 3.41 -19.00 5.65
C PRO A 5 2.21 -18.67 4.74
N LEU A 6 2.28 -17.60 3.95
CA LEU A 6 1.22 -17.23 3.03
C LEU A 6 1.16 -18.08 1.75
N HIS A 7 2.22 -18.81 1.36
CA HIS A 7 2.21 -19.59 0.10
C HIS A 7 1.05 -20.57 0.03
N LEU A 8 0.93 -21.48 1.01
CA LEU A 8 -0.19 -22.42 1.09
C LEU A 8 -1.53 -21.73 1.37
N LEU A 9 -1.55 -20.67 2.19
CA LEU A 9 -2.78 -19.94 2.52
C LEU A 9 -3.39 -19.24 1.30
N MET A 10 -2.54 -18.74 0.40
CA MET A 10 -2.95 -18.01 -0.80
C MET A 10 -3.16 -18.93 -2.00
N ASN A 11 -2.67 -20.17 -1.96
CA ASN A 11 -2.80 -21.16 -3.03
C ASN A 11 -3.36 -22.52 -2.54
N PRO A 12 -4.47 -22.54 -1.78
CA PRO A 12 -5.04 -23.79 -1.29
C PRO A 12 -5.63 -24.61 -2.45
N GLN A 13 -5.58 -25.93 -2.32
CA GLN A 13 -6.33 -26.88 -3.15
C GLN A 13 -7.62 -27.34 -2.46
N SER A 14 -7.72 -27.18 -1.14
CA SER A 14 -8.92 -27.46 -0.36
C SER A 14 -9.17 -26.42 0.72
N ILE A 15 -10.44 -26.00 0.85
CA ILE A 15 -10.87 -24.98 1.80
C ILE A 15 -12.02 -25.52 2.65
N ALA A 16 -11.90 -25.41 3.97
CA ALA A 16 -13.01 -25.59 4.88
C ALA A 16 -13.52 -24.25 5.41
N VAL A 17 -14.84 -24.03 5.42
CA VAL A 17 -15.45 -22.78 5.90
C VAL A 17 -16.40 -23.06 7.06
N ALA A 18 -16.00 -22.65 8.25
CA ALA A 18 -16.86 -22.64 9.43
C ALA A 18 -17.61 -21.32 9.53
N GLY A 19 -18.95 -21.39 9.50
CA GLY A 19 -19.83 -20.20 9.53
C GLY A 19 -20.68 -19.99 8.27
N ALA A 20 -20.45 -20.78 7.22
CA ALA A 20 -21.34 -20.86 6.06
C ALA A 20 -22.63 -21.62 6.40
N ASN A 21 -23.76 -21.17 5.88
CA ASN A 21 -25.08 -21.82 6.00
C ASN A 21 -25.93 -21.51 4.76
N ASN A 22 -27.21 -21.91 4.74
CA ASN A 22 -28.09 -21.63 3.59
C ASN A 22 -28.82 -20.27 3.64
N ASN A 23 -28.52 -19.41 4.61
CA ASN A 23 -29.08 -18.05 4.68
C ASN A 23 -28.11 -17.04 4.01
N PRO A 24 -28.49 -16.43 2.87
CA PRO A 24 -27.62 -15.52 2.11
C PRO A 24 -27.34 -14.18 2.80
N SER A 25 -28.06 -13.84 3.88
CA SER A 25 -27.80 -12.61 4.66
C SER A 25 -26.63 -12.73 5.64
N LYS A 26 -26.12 -13.94 5.88
CA LYS A 26 -25.01 -14.16 6.82
C LYS A 26 -23.67 -13.96 6.13
N MET A 27 -22.77 -13.24 6.77
CA MET A 27 -21.41 -12.98 6.23
C MET A 27 -20.68 -14.26 5.84
N GLY A 28 -20.76 -15.32 6.66
CA GLY A 28 -20.14 -16.61 6.36
C GLY A 28 -20.66 -17.24 5.06
N THR A 29 -21.96 -17.09 4.80
CA THR A 29 -22.59 -17.55 3.57
C THR A 29 -22.19 -16.69 2.37
N ILE A 30 -22.12 -15.37 2.53
CA ILE A 30 -21.69 -14.45 1.47
C ILE A 30 -20.24 -14.75 1.04
N GLN A 31 -19.31 -14.90 1.98
CA GLN A 31 -17.92 -15.24 1.67
C GLN A 31 -17.81 -16.63 1.03
N ALA A 32 -18.55 -17.61 1.52
CA ALA A 32 -18.60 -18.94 0.92
C ALA A 32 -19.15 -18.91 -0.51
N LEU A 33 -20.17 -18.09 -0.79
CA LEU A 33 -20.70 -17.89 -2.14
C LEU A 33 -19.65 -17.29 -3.08
N ASN A 34 -18.83 -16.34 -2.63
CA ASN A 34 -17.74 -15.79 -3.44
C ASN A 34 -16.68 -16.84 -3.79
N ILE A 35 -16.46 -17.84 -2.94
CA ILE A 35 -15.59 -18.97 -3.26
C ILE A 35 -16.27 -19.90 -4.28
N VAL A 36 -17.46 -20.41 -3.94
CA VAL A 36 -18.17 -21.43 -4.75
C VAL A 36 -18.60 -20.91 -6.12
N LYS A 37 -19.01 -19.64 -6.22
CA LYS A 37 -19.47 -19.01 -7.47
C LYS A 37 -18.40 -18.15 -8.15
N GLY A 38 -17.29 -17.87 -7.48
CA GLY A 38 -16.20 -17.03 -8.00
C GLY A 38 -15.31 -17.72 -9.03
N GLY A 39 -15.43 -19.04 -9.18
CA GLY A 39 -14.63 -19.83 -10.12
C GLY A 39 -13.40 -20.50 -9.49
N TYR A 40 -13.29 -20.50 -8.16
CA TYR A 40 -12.29 -21.29 -7.45
C TYR A 40 -12.47 -22.79 -7.75
N GLY A 41 -11.40 -23.43 -8.22
CA GLY A 41 -11.43 -24.82 -8.68
C GLY A 41 -11.12 -25.87 -7.62
N GLY A 42 -10.72 -25.46 -6.41
CA GLY A 42 -10.37 -26.39 -5.34
C GLY A 42 -11.58 -26.98 -4.61
N ARG A 43 -11.31 -27.96 -3.72
CA ARG A 43 -12.33 -28.62 -2.91
C ARG A 43 -12.88 -27.67 -1.84
N PHE A 44 -14.18 -27.77 -1.57
CA PHE A 44 -14.87 -26.89 -0.64
C PHE A 44 -15.66 -27.70 0.41
N TYR A 45 -15.40 -27.44 1.68
CA TYR A 45 -15.97 -28.16 2.82
C TYR A 45 -16.67 -27.21 3.80
N PRO A 46 -18.00 -27.04 3.73
CA PRO A 46 -18.72 -26.25 4.73
C PRO A 46 -18.78 -26.98 6.08
N ILE A 47 -18.43 -26.29 7.16
CA ILE A 47 -18.57 -26.77 8.54
C ILE A 47 -19.81 -26.16 9.16
N HIS A 48 -20.78 -27.00 9.51
CA HIS A 48 -22.05 -26.58 10.07
C HIS A 48 -22.59 -27.64 11.07
N PRO A 49 -23.03 -27.25 12.28
CA PRO A 49 -23.36 -28.20 13.35
C PRO A 49 -24.63 -29.03 13.10
N VAL A 50 -25.55 -28.56 12.24
CA VAL A 50 -26.89 -29.15 12.05
C VAL A 50 -27.20 -29.48 10.58
N GLU A 51 -27.16 -28.47 9.71
CA GLU A 51 -27.37 -28.64 8.26
C GLU A 51 -26.36 -29.65 7.68
N LYS A 52 -26.87 -30.65 6.95
CA LYS A 52 -26.07 -31.68 6.25
C LYS A 52 -25.67 -31.27 4.84
N THR A 53 -26.28 -30.21 4.31
CA THR A 53 -25.99 -29.65 2.99
C THR A 53 -25.99 -28.13 3.10
N VAL A 54 -24.91 -27.48 2.67
CA VAL A 54 -24.75 -26.02 2.68
C VAL A 54 -24.31 -25.58 1.28
N LEU A 55 -25.05 -24.66 0.67
CA LEU A 55 -24.77 -24.15 -0.69
C LEU A 55 -24.68 -25.24 -1.78
N GLY A 56 -25.38 -26.36 -1.57
CA GLY A 56 -25.35 -27.52 -2.47
C GLY A 56 -24.17 -28.47 -2.25
N CYS A 57 -23.30 -28.21 -1.28
CA CYS A 57 -22.17 -29.07 -0.90
C CYS A 57 -22.50 -29.88 0.37
N PRO A 58 -21.98 -31.11 0.51
CA PRO A 58 -22.05 -31.86 1.77
C PRO A 58 -21.41 -31.07 2.91
N ALA A 59 -22.12 -30.93 4.03
CA ALA A 59 -21.66 -30.19 5.20
C ALA A 59 -21.29 -31.12 6.36
N TYR A 60 -20.29 -30.70 7.13
CA TYR A 60 -19.65 -31.51 8.16
C TYR A 60 -19.84 -30.85 9.53
N ALA A 61 -20.16 -31.64 10.55
CA ALA A 61 -20.47 -31.11 11.88
C ALA A 61 -19.26 -30.48 12.58
N THR A 62 -18.08 -31.11 12.43
CA THR A 62 -16.83 -30.68 13.04
C THR A 62 -15.65 -30.95 12.10
N PRO A 63 -14.47 -30.35 12.34
CA PRO A 63 -13.28 -30.64 11.56
C PRO A 63 -12.89 -32.12 11.53
N GLU A 64 -13.05 -32.84 12.65
CA GLU A 64 -12.57 -34.22 12.83
C GLU A 64 -13.25 -35.25 11.93
N VAL A 65 -14.42 -34.92 11.37
CA VAL A 65 -15.16 -35.80 10.45
C VAL A 65 -14.96 -35.42 8.98
N LEU A 66 -14.07 -34.47 8.68
CA LEU A 66 -13.70 -34.15 7.31
C LEU A 66 -12.98 -35.34 6.64
N PRO A 67 -13.14 -35.51 5.32
CA PRO A 67 -12.49 -36.60 4.59
C PRO A 67 -10.97 -36.43 4.49
N GLU A 68 -10.47 -35.20 4.66
CA GLU A 68 -9.06 -34.84 4.65
C GLU A 68 -8.81 -33.61 5.52
N ALA A 69 -7.55 -33.36 5.87
CA ALA A 69 -7.15 -32.07 6.41
C ALA A 69 -7.20 -31.02 5.27
N PRO A 70 -8.01 -29.96 5.37
CA PRO A 70 -8.01 -28.91 4.36
C PRO A 70 -6.70 -28.13 4.42
N ASP A 71 -6.24 -27.64 3.26
CA ASP A 71 -5.08 -26.73 3.17
C ASP A 71 -5.36 -25.44 3.95
N LEU A 72 -6.59 -24.94 3.87
CA LEU A 72 -7.02 -23.69 4.47
C LEU A 72 -8.35 -23.82 5.23
N ALA A 73 -8.36 -23.43 6.50
CA ALA A 73 -9.59 -23.24 7.29
C ALA A 73 -9.99 -21.75 7.35
N ILE A 74 -11.27 -21.43 7.15
CA ILE A 74 -11.82 -20.08 7.27
C ILE A 74 -12.86 -20.06 8.38
N LEU A 75 -12.67 -19.21 9.38
CA LEU A 75 -13.49 -19.15 10.58
C LEU A 75 -14.28 -17.83 10.62
N ILE A 76 -15.61 -17.94 10.46
CA ILE A 76 -16.59 -16.85 10.45
C ILE A 76 -17.70 -17.21 11.44
N VAL A 77 -17.29 -17.43 12.69
CA VAL A 77 -18.13 -17.97 13.77
C VAL A 77 -18.14 -17.04 14.98
N PRO A 78 -19.08 -17.20 15.94
CA PRO A 78 -18.99 -16.48 17.22
C PRO A 78 -17.65 -16.75 17.91
N ILE A 79 -17.07 -15.73 18.55
CA ILE A 79 -15.73 -15.78 19.16
C ILE A 79 -15.51 -17.01 20.06
N ARG A 80 -16.53 -17.39 20.84
CA ARG A 80 -16.48 -18.55 21.75
C ARG A 80 -16.18 -19.89 21.05
N ALA A 81 -16.49 -20.02 19.76
CA ALA A 81 -16.27 -21.24 18.98
C ALA A 81 -14.92 -21.25 18.25
N VAL A 82 -14.21 -20.11 18.17
CA VAL A 82 -12.98 -20.00 17.37
C VAL A 82 -11.90 -20.95 17.89
N ALA A 83 -11.62 -20.93 19.20
CA ALA A 83 -10.55 -21.75 19.78
C ALA A 83 -10.80 -23.26 19.59
N SER A 84 -12.02 -23.74 19.84
CA SER A 84 -12.35 -25.16 19.69
C SER A 84 -12.25 -25.62 18.24
N LEU A 85 -12.72 -24.81 17.28
CA LEU A 85 -12.63 -25.14 15.85
C LEU A 85 -11.19 -25.10 15.36
N LEU A 86 -10.41 -24.08 15.76
CA LEU A 86 -8.99 -23.97 15.41
C LEU A 86 -8.20 -25.18 15.93
N GLU A 87 -8.49 -25.63 17.15
CA GLU A 87 -7.91 -26.85 17.71
C GLU A 87 -8.33 -28.11 16.95
N GLY A 88 -9.62 -28.24 16.57
CA GLY A 88 -10.09 -29.36 15.76
C GLY A 88 -9.40 -29.45 14.40
N PHE A 89 -9.26 -28.31 13.70
CA PHE A 89 -8.48 -28.23 12.47
C PHE A 89 -7.00 -28.56 12.68
N GLY A 90 -6.41 -28.10 13.78
CA GLY A 90 -5.03 -28.44 14.15
C GLY A 90 -4.82 -29.94 14.37
N LYS A 91 -5.76 -30.62 15.03
CA LYS A 91 -5.71 -32.08 15.30
C LYS A 91 -5.72 -32.93 14.05
N ILE A 92 -6.50 -32.54 13.04
CA ILE A 92 -6.53 -33.26 11.76
C ILE A 92 -5.35 -32.89 10.85
N GLY A 93 -4.56 -31.88 11.21
CA GLY A 93 -3.33 -31.53 10.51
C GLY A 93 -3.39 -30.28 9.62
N THR A 94 -4.49 -29.51 9.63
CA THR A 94 -4.57 -28.24 8.90
C THR A 94 -3.50 -27.25 9.39
N LYS A 95 -2.76 -26.65 8.46
CA LYS A 95 -1.62 -25.77 8.76
C LYS A 95 -1.88 -24.29 8.51
N ARG A 96 -2.97 -23.91 7.84
CA ARG A 96 -3.30 -22.52 7.54
C ARG A 96 -4.74 -22.20 7.91
N ALA A 97 -4.95 -20.99 8.44
CA ALA A 97 -6.28 -20.49 8.71
C ALA A 97 -6.44 -18.99 8.39
N ILE A 98 -7.69 -18.57 8.18
CA ILE A 98 -8.12 -17.18 8.18
C ILE A 98 -9.18 -17.04 9.26
N VAL A 99 -8.93 -16.16 10.24
CA VAL A 99 -9.88 -15.87 11.30
C VAL A 99 -10.54 -14.53 11.00
N ILE A 100 -11.76 -14.58 10.47
CA ILE A 100 -12.54 -13.38 10.11
C ILE A 100 -13.18 -12.76 11.36
N THR A 101 -13.60 -13.62 12.30
CA THR A 101 -14.27 -13.24 13.55
C THR A 101 -13.56 -12.11 14.30
N ALA A 102 -14.34 -11.10 14.72
CA ALA A 102 -13.93 -10.03 15.63
C ALA A 102 -14.27 -10.37 17.10
N GLY A 103 -13.96 -9.46 18.03
CA GLY A 103 -14.13 -9.60 19.47
C GLY A 103 -12.83 -9.86 20.25
N PHE A 104 -11.66 -9.66 19.62
CA PHE A 104 -10.35 -9.98 20.21
C PHE A 104 -9.73 -8.73 20.85
N LYS A 105 -8.41 -8.52 20.75
CA LYS A 105 -7.69 -7.47 21.49
C LYS A 105 -8.27 -6.06 21.33
N GLU A 106 -8.96 -5.79 20.22
CA GLU A 106 -9.64 -4.53 19.93
C GLU A 106 -10.78 -4.23 20.92
N THR A 107 -11.27 -5.24 21.65
CA THR A 107 -12.33 -5.10 22.66
C THR A 107 -11.82 -5.02 24.10
N GLY A 108 -10.51 -5.11 24.33
CA GLY A 108 -9.89 -4.99 25.66
C GLY A 108 -9.31 -6.30 26.22
N ALA A 109 -9.31 -6.44 27.54
CA ALA A 109 -8.55 -7.48 28.25
C ALA A 109 -9.00 -8.92 27.91
N ALA A 110 -10.30 -9.22 28.00
CA ALA A 110 -10.82 -10.55 27.69
C ALA A 110 -10.53 -10.96 26.22
N GLY A 111 -10.60 -10.00 25.30
CA GLY A 111 -10.25 -10.22 23.91
C GLY A 111 -8.75 -10.48 23.69
N ARG A 112 -7.86 -9.84 24.47
CA ARG A 112 -6.42 -10.16 24.49
C ARG A 112 -6.15 -11.58 24.98
N ASP A 113 -6.84 -12.03 26.02
CA ASP A 113 -6.71 -13.40 26.53
C ASP A 113 -7.15 -14.43 25.48
N MET A 114 -8.23 -14.14 24.76
CA MET A 114 -8.69 -14.99 23.67
C MET A 114 -7.70 -14.98 22.47
N GLU A 115 -7.10 -13.82 22.15
CA GLU A 115 -6.05 -13.72 21.10
C GLU A 115 -4.80 -14.52 21.48
N LYS A 116 -4.40 -14.48 22.76
CA LYS A 116 -3.32 -15.31 23.30
C LYS A 116 -3.64 -16.80 23.16
N LYS A 117 -4.85 -17.21 23.53
CA LYS A 117 -5.30 -18.61 23.45
C LYS A 117 -5.24 -19.16 22.02
N ILE A 118 -5.69 -18.42 21.02
CA ILE A 118 -5.64 -18.91 19.62
C ILE A 118 -4.20 -18.98 19.08
N ASN A 119 -3.29 -18.13 19.55
CA ASN A 119 -1.87 -18.24 19.23
C ASN A 119 -1.22 -19.46 19.89
N GLU A 120 -1.51 -19.74 21.16
CA GLU A 120 -1.02 -20.97 21.84
C GLU A 120 -1.49 -22.24 21.12
N ILE A 121 -2.73 -22.25 20.61
CA ILE A 121 -3.25 -23.35 19.78
C ILE A 121 -2.49 -23.42 18.45
N ALA A 122 -2.32 -22.28 17.78
CA ALA A 122 -1.60 -22.22 16.51
C ALA A 122 -0.16 -22.76 16.65
N ASP A 123 0.56 -22.36 17.70
CA ASP A 123 1.91 -22.82 17.99
C ASP A 123 1.95 -24.34 18.23
N ARG A 124 1.01 -24.87 19.03
CA ARG A 124 0.92 -26.31 19.34
C ARG A 124 0.80 -27.17 18.08
N TYR A 125 0.03 -26.73 17.10
CA TYR A 125 -0.25 -27.49 15.88
C TYR A 125 0.58 -27.02 14.67
N GLN A 126 1.53 -26.08 14.87
CA GLN A 126 2.33 -25.43 13.82
C GLN A 126 1.45 -24.80 12.72
N MET A 127 0.32 -24.25 13.13
CA MET A 127 -0.60 -23.52 12.26
C MET A 127 -0.18 -22.05 12.18
N ARG A 128 -0.37 -21.43 11.01
CA ARG A 128 -0.22 -19.98 10.83
C ARG A 128 -1.53 -19.41 10.32
N PHE A 129 -1.91 -18.21 10.77
CA PHE A 129 -3.20 -17.64 10.39
C PHE A 129 -3.19 -16.13 10.15
N VAL A 130 -4.06 -15.68 9.24
CA VAL A 130 -4.37 -14.27 9.00
C VAL A 130 -5.51 -13.83 9.93
N GLY A 131 -5.41 -12.60 10.47
CA GLY A 131 -6.38 -12.03 11.41
C GLY A 131 -5.94 -12.11 12.89
N PRO A 132 -6.89 -12.18 13.85
CA PRO A 132 -8.33 -12.17 13.66
C PRO A 132 -8.85 -10.79 13.20
N ASN A 133 -10.19 -10.61 13.17
CA ASN A 133 -10.82 -9.34 12.80
C ASN A 133 -10.35 -8.82 11.43
N CYS A 134 -10.42 -9.68 10.42
CA CYS A 134 -10.00 -9.37 9.06
C CYS A 134 -11.13 -9.66 8.06
N MET A 135 -10.93 -9.30 6.79
CA MET A 135 -11.91 -9.55 5.72
C MET A 135 -11.51 -10.71 4.79
N GLY A 136 -10.38 -11.37 5.08
CA GLY A 136 -9.86 -12.48 4.29
C GLY A 136 -8.90 -12.05 3.18
N VAL A 137 -8.79 -12.86 2.14
CA VAL A 137 -7.78 -12.73 1.08
C VAL A 137 -8.39 -12.87 -0.32
N ILE A 138 -7.65 -12.36 -1.29
CA ILE A 138 -7.93 -12.48 -2.73
C ILE A 138 -6.68 -13.01 -3.41
N ASN A 139 -6.83 -14.01 -4.27
CA ASN A 139 -5.83 -14.42 -5.25
C ASN A 139 -6.52 -14.60 -6.60
N SER A 140 -6.32 -13.62 -7.49
CA SER A 140 -6.96 -13.63 -8.80
C SER A 140 -6.40 -14.67 -9.76
N GLY A 141 -5.18 -15.20 -9.51
CA GLY A 141 -4.59 -16.26 -10.34
C GLY A 141 -5.29 -17.62 -10.24
N ILE A 142 -6.04 -17.86 -9.15
CA ILE A 142 -6.81 -19.09 -8.93
C ILE A 142 -8.28 -18.82 -8.64
N SER A 143 -8.77 -17.62 -8.98
CA SER A 143 -10.15 -17.18 -8.73
C SER A 143 -10.58 -17.31 -7.25
N LEU A 144 -9.65 -17.16 -6.32
CA LEU A 144 -9.94 -17.22 -4.89
C LEU A 144 -10.32 -15.84 -4.37
N ASN A 145 -11.53 -15.71 -3.85
CA ASN A 145 -11.99 -14.53 -3.12
C ASN A 145 -12.73 -14.98 -1.85
N THR A 146 -12.08 -14.81 -0.70
CA THR A 146 -12.69 -15.15 0.60
C THR A 146 -13.36 -13.95 1.27
N THR A 147 -13.54 -12.84 0.55
CA THR A 147 -14.08 -11.59 1.09
C THR A 147 -15.58 -11.46 0.80
N VAL A 148 -16.22 -10.36 1.19
CA VAL A 148 -17.68 -10.20 1.09
C VAL A 148 -18.15 -9.69 -0.28
N LEU A 149 -17.37 -8.86 -0.97
CA LEU A 149 -17.74 -8.32 -2.27
C LEU A 149 -17.05 -9.06 -3.42
N ALA A 150 -17.74 -9.17 -4.55
CA ALA A 150 -17.21 -9.82 -5.73
C ALA A 150 -16.07 -9.02 -6.37
N THR A 151 -15.09 -9.74 -6.90
CA THR A 151 -13.98 -9.20 -7.69
C THR A 151 -14.27 -9.33 -9.18
N SER A 152 -13.54 -8.59 -10.01
CA SER A 152 -13.41 -8.96 -11.43
C SER A 152 -12.91 -10.40 -11.58
N ARG A 153 -13.33 -11.05 -12.67
CA ARG A 153 -12.80 -12.38 -13.06
C ARG A 153 -11.42 -12.29 -13.71
N GLU A 154 -11.11 -11.15 -14.32
CA GLU A 154 -9.82 -10.93 -14.95
C GLU A 154 -8.73 -10.75 -13.89
N PRO A 155 -7.56 -11.40 -14.06
CA PRO A 155 -6.46 -11.27 -13.12
C PRO A 155 -5.90 -9.85 -13.09
N GLY A 156 -5.42 -9.44 -11.92
CA GLY A 156 -4.74 -8.17 -11.71
C GLY A 156 -3.24 -8.33 -11.54
N LEU A 157 -2.56 -7.19 -11.47
CA LEU A 157 -1.10 -7.09 -11.27
C LEU A 157 -0.71 -6.38 -9.96
N LEU A 158 -1.69 -5.81 -9.24
CA LEU A 158 -1.45 -5.02 -8.03
C LEU A 158 -1.59 -5.87 -6.77
N GLY A 159 -0.51 -6.00 -6.00
CA GLY A 159 -0.52 -6.64 -4.69
C GLY A 159 -0.95 -5.66 -3.61
N PHE A 160 -1.76 -6.10 -2.65
CA PHE A 160 -2.23 -5.25 -1.56
C PHE A 160 -2.16 -5.95 -0.21
N ALA A 161 -1.47 -5.35 0.76
CA ALA A 161 -1.58 -5.73 2.17
C ALA A 161 -2.19 -4.58 2.97
N SER A 162 -3.24 -4.86 3.74
CA SER A 162 -4.01 -3.84 4.45
C SER A 162 -4.34 -4.27 5.87
N GLN A 163 -4.05 -3.41 6.84
CA GLN A 163 -4.54 -3.56 8.22
C GLN A 163 -6.05 -3.27 8.33
N SER A 164 -6.63 -2.55 7.37
CA SER A 164 -8.07 -2.31 7.29
C SER A 164 -8.74 -3.22 6.25
N GLY A 165 -9.67 -4.05 6.69
CA GLY A 165 -10.47 -4.91 5.80
C GLY A 165 -11.41 -4.15 4.87
N THR A 166 -11.85 -2.95 5.27
CA THR A 166 -12.71 -2.08 4.46
C THR A 166 -12.05 -1.66 3.16
N PHE A 167 -10.79 -1.22 3.23
CA PHE A 167 -10.05 -0.78 2.05
C PHE A 167 -9.71 -1.93 1.10
N LEU A 168 -9.79 -3.19 1.54
CA LEU A 168 -9.59 -4.33 0.67
C LEU A 168 -10.90 -4.81 0.03
N SER A 169 -11.97 -4.97 0.81
CA SER A 169 -13.19 -5.62 0.33
C SER A 169 -14.27 -4.64 -0.11
N GLN A 170 -14.58 -3.61 0.68
CA GLN A 170 -15.70 -2.71 0.37
C GLN A 170 -15.43 -1.80 -0.83
N THR A 171 -14.16 -1.61 -1.17
CA THR A 171 -13.72 -0.82 -2.32
C THR A 171 -13.75 -1.59 -3.64
N LEU A 172 -13.96 -2.91 -3.64
CA LEU A 172 -13.92 -3.73 -4.86
C LEU A 172 -14.86 -3.23 -5.97
N PRO A 173 -16.14 -2.85 -5.72
CA PRO A 173 -16.99 -2.27 -6.76
C PRO A 173 -16.46 -0.93 -7.30
N TYR A 174 -15.88 -0.09 -6.43
CA TYR A 174 -15.28 1.18 -6.82
C TYR A 174 -14.06 0.96 -7.74
N LEU A 175 -13.22 -0.02 -7.41
CA LEU A 175 -12.01 -0.37 -8.16
C LEU A 175 -12.34 -1.05 -9.50
N ASN A 176 -13.33 -1.96 -9.52
CA ASN A 176 -13.78 -2.63 -10.73
C ASN A 176 -14.25 -1.62 -11.80
N LYS A 177 -15.01 -0.59 -11.39
CA LYS A 177 -15.43 0.52 -12.26
C LYS A 177 -14.28 1.41 -12.74
N ARG A 178 -13.06 1.19 -12.26
CA ARG A 178 -11.85 1.98 -12.59
C ARG A 178 -10.77 1.15 -13.27
N GLY A 179 -11.08 -0.12 -13.60
CA GLY A 179 -10.13 -1.06 -14.17
C GLY A 179 -9.04 -1.53 -13.22
N ILE A 180 -9.07 -1.14 -11.93
CA ILE A 180 -8.02 -1.51 -10.97
C ILE A 180 -8.31 -2.92 -10.44
N ARG A 181 -7.34 -3.81 -10.61
CA ARG A 181 -7.48 -5.24 -10.28
C ARG A 181 -6.30 -5.69 -9.41
N PHE A 182 -6.60 -6.43 -8.35
CA PHE A 182 -5.55 -7.01 -7.52
C PHE A 182 -5.01 -8.30 -8.14
N SER A 183 -3.69 -8.49 -8.08
CA SER A 183 -3.10 -9.83 -8.17
C SER A 183 -3.52 -10.58 -6.90
N LYS A 184 -2.97 -10.15 -5.77
CA LYS A 184 -3.18 -10.70 -4.43
C LYS A 184 -3.58 -9.58 -3.48
N ALA A 185 -4.55 -9.81 -2.61
CA ALA A 185 -4.92 -8.86 -1.57
C ALA A 185 -5.07 -9.58 -0.23
N ILE A 186 -4.50 -9.03 0.85
CA ILE A 186 -4.46 -9.65 2.17
C ILE A 186 -4.99 -8.65 3.21
N SER A 187 -6.13 -8.97 3.82
CA SER A 187 -6.65 -8.22 4.97
C SER A 187 -6.05 -8.81 6.24
N LEU A 188 -5.21 -8.03 6.92
CA LEU A 188 -4.42 -8.52 8.05
C LEU A 188 -5.15 -8.41 9.39
N GLY A 189 -6.09 -7.48 9.49
CA GLY A 189 -6.85 -7.21 10.71
C GLY A 189 -5.92 -6.91 11.88
N ASN A 190 -6.08 -7.69 12.95
CA ASN A 190 -5.34 -7.52 14.19
C ASN A 190 -3.85 -7.90 14.10
N GLU A 191 -3.40 -8.63 13.07
CA GLU A 191 -2.03 -9.15 12.97
C GLU A 191 -1.58 -9.95 14.21
N ALA A 192 -2.43 -10.86 14.68
CA ALA A 192 -2.10 -11.66 15.85
C ALA A 192 -1.03 -12.73 15.58
N ASN A 193 -0.89 -13.17 14.32
CA ASN A 193 0.01 -14.25 13.93
C ASN A 193 0.76 -14.00 12.62
N ILE A 194 0.05 -13.80 11.51
CA ILE A 194 0.63 -13.29 10.25
C ILE A 194 0.47 -11.77 10.25
N ASN A 195 1.54 -11.04 9.93
CA ASN A 195 1.58 -9.58 9.95
C ASN A 195 1.93 -8.97 8.57
N ILE A 196 1.95 -7.64 8.48
CA ILE A 196 2.26 -6.93 7.23
C ILE A 196 3.64 -7.23 6.65
N VAL A 197 4.61 -7.61 7.47
CA VAL A 197 5.95 -7.97 7.01
C VAL A 197 5.94 -9.32 6.30
N ASP A 198 5.23 -10.31 6.84
CA ASP A 198 5.03 -11.60 6.18
C ASP A 198 4.30 -11.43 4.83
N ALA A 199 3.28 -10.57 4.80
CA ALA A 199 2.55 -10.22 3.57
C ALA A 199 3.42 -9.50 2.55
N LEU A 200 4.27 -8.58 3.01
CA LEU A 200 5.22 -7.87 2.17
C LEU A 200 6.23 -8.82 1.52
N GLU A 201 6.79 -9.75 2.30
CA GLU A 201 7.69 -10.80 1.78
C GLU A 201 7.00 -11.64 0.71
N TYR A 202 5.80 -12.16 0.99
CA TYR A 202 5.04 -12.98 0.03
C TYR A 202 4.72 -12.22 -1.28
N LEU A 203 4.23 -10.99 -1.17
CA LEU A 203 3.93 -10.15 -2.34
C LEU A 203 5.22 -9.75 -3.10
N GLY A 204 6.35 -9.66 -2.39
CA GLY A 204 7.68 -9.45 -2.95
C GLY A 204 8.13 -10.62 -3.83
N GLU A 205 7.88 -11.85 -3.39
CA GLU A 205 8.22 -13.09 -4.09
C GLU A 205 7.24 -13.43 -5.23
N ASP A 206 5.97 -13.06 -5.14
CA ASP A 206 4.94 -13.42 -6.13
C ASP A 206 5.21 -12.83 -7.52
N GLU A 207 5.32 -13.68 -8.54
CA GLU A 207 5.64 -13.27 -9.91
C GLU A 207 4.51 -12.49 -10.60
N GLN A 208 3.24 -12.79 -10.28
CA GLN A 208 2.09 -12.07 -10.85
C GLN A 208 2.02 -10.63 -10.35
N THR A 209 2.39 -10.40 -9.08
CA THR A 209 2.41 -9.08 -8.45
C THR A 209 3.53 -8.23 -9.03
N LYS A 210 3.18 -7.12 -9.70
CA LYS A 210 4.12 -6.19 -10.33
C LYS A 210 4.35 -4.92 -9.52
N ALA A 211 3.42 -4.53 -8.67
CA ALA A 211 3.60 -3.49 -7.65
C ALA A 211 2.88 -3.87 -6.36
N ILE A 212 3.33 -3.31 -5.24
CA ILE A 212 2.75 -3.57 -3.92
C ILE A 212 2.23 -2.26 -3.35
N ILE A 213 1.00 -2.25 -2.84
CA ILE A 213 0.45 -1.17 -2.03
C ILE A 213 0.27 -1.63 -0.58
N LEU A 214 0.48 -0.72 0.36
CA LEU A 214 0.39 -0.96 1.80
C LEU A 214 -0.50 0.08 2.48
N TYR A 215 -1.52 -0.36 3.20
CA TYR A 215 -2.27 0.49 4.12
C TYR A 215 -1.83 0.19 5.56
N ILE A 216 -1.24 1.20 6.20
CA ILE A 216 -0.49 1.05 7.45
C ILE A 216 -1.08 1.97 8.54
N GLU A 217 -1.49 1.37 9.65
CA GLU A 217 -1.84 2.01 10.91
C GLU A 217 -0.68 1.96 11.91
N GLY A 218 0.11 0.88 11.87
CA GLY A 218 1.32 0.71 12.65
C GLY A 218 2.21 -0.43 12.16
N ILE A 219 3.51 -0.38 12.45
CA ILE A 219 4.47 -1.46 12.14
C ILE A 219 5.05 -1.98 13.46
N ARG A 220 4.86 -3.27 13.74
CA ARG A 220 5.37 -3.94 14.95
C ARG A 220 6.86 -4.28 14.82
N GLU A 221 7.23 -4.90 13.71
CA GLU A 221 8.59 -5.40 13.45
C GLU A 221 9.39 -4.41 12.58
N GLY A 222 9.59 -3.19 13.07
CA GLY A 222 10.13 -2.08 12.27
C GLY A 222 11.45 -2.37 11.57
N ARG A 223 12.37 -3.13 12.21
CA ARG A 223 13.65 -3.51 11.59
C ARG A 223 13.47 -4.51 10.45
N ARG A 224 12.72 -5.59 10.69
CA ARG A 224 12.42 -6.61 9.68
C ARG A 224 11.66 -6.00 8.50
N PHE A 225 10.66 -5.17 8.76
CA PHE A 225 9.93 -4.43 7.71
C PHE A 225 10.89 -3.63 6.81
N LEU A 226 11.80 -2.87 7.41
CA LEU A 226 12.77 -2.06 6.68
C LEU A 226 13.72 -2.94 5.84
N ASP A 227 14.22 -4.04 6.39
CA ASP A 227 15.15 -4.92 5.69
C ASP A 227 14.44 -5.67 4.53
N VAL A 228 13.23 -6.18 4.75
CA VAL A 228 12.38 -6.79 3.71
C VAL A 228 12.07 -5.81 2.59
N ALA A 229 11.57 -4.62 2.93
CA ALA A 229 11.19 -3.62 1.94
C ALA A 229 12.40 -3.22 1.07
N ARG A 230 13.59 -3.07 1.66
CA ARG A 230 14.82 -2.76 0.92
C ARG A 230 15.26 -3.85 -0.04
N ASN A 231 14.96 -5.11 0.26
CA ASN A 231 15.27 -6.21 -0.63
C ASN A 231 14.31 -6.25 -1.83
N ILE A 232 13.08 -5.76 -1.64
CA ILE A 232 12.03 -5.78 -2.67
C ILE A 232 12.10 -4.55 -3.59
N THR A 233 12.28 -3.35 -3.04
CA THR A 233 12.17 -2.07 -3.80
C THR A 233 13.16 -1.89 -4.97
N PRO A 234 14.33 -2.55 -5.05
CA PRO A 234 15.15 -2.51 -6.27
C PRO A 234 14.51 -3.23 -7.47
N HIS A 235 13.57 -4.14 -7.21
CA HIS A 235 13.01 -5.04 -8.23
C HIS A 235 11.50 -4.84 -8.43
N LYS A 236 10.77 -4.46 -7.37
CA LYS A 236 9.32 -4.28 -7.39
C LYS A 236 8.91 -3.01 -6.62
N PRO A 237 8.16 -2.09 -7.22
CA PRO A 237 7.74 -0.86 -6.56
C PRO A 237 6.79 -1.14 -5.39
N ILE A 238 6.95 -0.34 -4.33
CA ILE A 238 6.10 -0.38 -3.14
C ILE A 238 5.58 1.03 -2.87
N ALA A 239 4.27 1.20 -2.78
CA ALA A 239 3.63 2.42 -2.34
C ALA A 239 2.91 2.21 -0.99
N ALA A 240 2.92 3.22 -0.11
CA ALA A 240 2.33 3.09 1.21
C ALA A 240 1.56 4.33 1.65
N LEU A 241 0.43 4.11 2.31
CA LEU A 241 -0.34 5.12 3.04
C LEU A 241 -0.22 4.84 4.54
N TYR A 242 0.33 5.81 5.28
CA TYR A 242 0.40 5.77 6.74
C TYR A 242 -0.58 6.78 7.35
N VAL A 243 -1.46 6.32 8.24
CA VAL A 243 -2.54 7.15 8.82
C VAL A 243 -2.42 7.42 10.33
N GLY A 244 -1.51 6.72 11.02
CA GLY A 244 -1.36 6.82 12.47
C GLY A 244 -0.57 8.04 12.97
N GLY A 245 0.07 8.79 12.08
CA GLY A 245 1.08 9.79 12.43
C GLY A 245 0.59 11.08 13.11
N SER A 246 -0.73 11.30 13.17
CA SER A 246 -1.35 12.44 13.84
C SER A 246 -1.96 12.05 15.19
N ALA A 247 -2.13 12.99 16.11
CA ALA A 247 -2.75 12.70 17.41
C ALA A 247 -4.16 12.10 17.27
N SER A 248 -4.97 12.62 16.34
CA SER A 248 -6.32 12.10 16.09
C SER A 248 -6.31 10.75 15.37
N GLY A 249 -5.42 10.56 14.39
CA GLY A 249 -5.25 9.27 13.72
C GLY A 249 -4.76 8.17 14.67
N ALA A 250 -3.81 8.50 15.54
CA ALA A 250 -3.31 7.61 16.58
C ALA A 250 -4.42 7.16 17.55
N ARG A 251 -5.28 8.10 18.01
CA ARG A 251 -6.44 7.75 18.86
C ARG A 251 -7.44 6.87 18.13
N ALA A 252 -7.76 7.18 16.88
CA ALA A 252 -8.71 6.40 16.08
C ALA A 252 -8.21 4.97 15.84
N GLY A 253 -6.93 4.81 15.46
CA GLY A 253 -6.30 3.51 15.29
C GLY A 253 -6.25 2.71 16.59
N LEU A 254 -5.87 3.34 17.71
CA LEU A 254 -5.82 2.67 19.02
C LEU A 254 -7.17 2.07 19.43
N SER A 255 -8.27 2.81 19.21
CA SER A 255 -9.62 2.33 19.53
C SER A 255 -10.11 1.19 18.64
N HIS A 256 -9.53 1.04 17.44
CA HIS A 256 -10.00 0.07 16.43
C HIS A 256 -9.09 -1.18 16.32
N THR A 257 -7.78 -1.03 16.45
CA THR A 257 -6.81 -2.15 16.32
C THR A 257 -6.03 -2.43 17.60
N GLY A 258 -6.16 -1.57 18.62
CA GLY A 258 -5.44 -1.71 19.89
C GLY A 258 -3.93 -1.49 19.79
N ALA A 259 -3.42 -1.03 18.64
CA ALA A 259 -2.01 -0.78 18.40
C ALA A 259 -1.64 0.69 18.63
N MET A 260 -0.45 0.93 19.19
CA MET A 260 0.09 2.28 19.35
C MET A 260 0.68 2.77 18.04
N ALA A 261 0.18 3.90 17.53
CA ALA A 261 0.74 4.56 16.36
C ALA A 261 2.05 5.28 16.70
N GLY A 262 2.98 5.33 15.74
CA GLY A 262 4.22 6.08 15.87
C GLY A 262 4.11 7.47 15.22
N PRO A 263 5.01 8.40 15.56
CA PRO A 263 4.99 9.74 14.97
C PRO A 263 5.29 9.71 13.47
N ASP A 264 4.66 10.62 12.72
CA ASP A 264 4.68 10.62 11.26
C ASP A 264 6.09 10.68 10.63
N PHE A 265 6.97 11.51 11.20
CA PHE A 265 8.31 11.73 10.69
C PHE A 265 9.16 10.45 10.71
N LEU A 266 8.91 9.52 11.64
CA LEU A 266 9.60 8.22 11.68
C LEU A 266 9.19 7.35 10.49
N TYR A 267 7.89 7.29 10.17
CA TYR A 267 7.40 6.55 9.01
C TYR A 267 7.89 7.15 7.70
N ASN A 268 7.93 8.48 7.59
CA ASN A 268 8.55 9.16 6.46
C ASN A 268 10.03 8.76 6.29
N GLY A 269 10.79 8.72 7.40
CA GLY A 269 12.18 8.26 7.41
C GLY A 269 12.32 6.80 6.96
N ILE A 270 11.52 5.90 7.54
CA ILE A 270 11.50 4.47 7.19
C ILE A 270 11.20 4.29 5.70
N PHE A 271 10.15 4.93 5.17
CA PHE A 271 9.77 4.79 3.76
C PHE A 271 10.86 5.31 2.82
N LYS A 272 11.44 6.48 3.10
CA LYS A 272 12.57 7.01 2.32
C LYS A 272 13.75 6.06 2.32
N GLN A 273 14.11 5.53 3.49
CA GLN A 273 15.21 4.58 3.66
C GLN A 273 14.96 3.20 3.03
N ALA A 274 13.70 2.80 2.94
CA ALA A 274 13.26 1.55 2.33
C ALA A 274 13.12 1.63 0.81
N GLY A 275 13.01 2.83 0.24
CA GLY A 275 12.61 3.01 -1.16
C GLY A 275 11.10 2.82 -1.37
N ILE A 276 10.28 3.05 -0.35
CA ILE A 276 8.83 3.01 -0.44
C ILE A 276 8.32 4.40 -0.86
N ILE A 277 7.44 4.44 -1.86
CA ILE A 277 6.76 5.65 -2.32
C ILE A 277 5.62 5.96 -1.36
N ARG A 278 5.72 7.07 -0.64
CA ARG A 278 4.64 7.50 0.25
C ARG A 278 3.55 8.21 -0.55
N VAL A 279 2.30 7.83 -0.31
CA VAL A 279 1.11 8.55 -0.79
C VAL A 279 0.30 9.06 0.40
N ASN A 280 -0.60 10.01 0.16
CA ASN A 280 -1.32 10.72 1.23
C ASN A 280 -2.83 10.47 1.24
N THR A 281 -3.37 9.85 0.20
CA THR A 281 -4.79 9.50 0.12
C THR A 281 -4.95 8.04 -0.27
N ILE A 282 -6.12 7.47 0.05
CA ILE A 282 -6.45 6.11 -0.37
C ILE A 282 -6.63 6.00 -1.89
N GLU A 283 -7.13 7.06 -2.51
CA GLU A 283 -7.27 7.14 -3.96
C GLU A 283 -5.90 7.07 -4.63
N ASP A 284 -4.94 7.89 -4.17
CA ASP A 284 -3.57 7.85 -4.67
C ASP A 284 -2.93 6.47 -4.46
N LEU A 285 -3.21 5.80 -3.33
CA LEU A 285 -2.68 4.46 -3.06
C LEU A 285 -3.09 3.48 -4.16
N TYR A 286 -4.37 3.45 -4.54
CA TYR A 286 -4.83 2.56 -5.61
C TYR A 286 -4.33 3.00 -6.98
N TYR A 287 -4.47 4.26 -7.33
CA TYR A 287 -4.16 4.73 -8.68
C TYR A 287 -2.66 4.75 -8.98
N HIS A 288 -1.84 5.21 -8.03
CA HIS A 288 -0.39 5.19 -8.18
C HIS A 288 0.11 3.74 -8.15
N GLY A 289 -0.44 2.91 -7.27
CA GLY A 289 -0.15 1.47 -7.25
C GLY A 289 -0.47 0.79 -8.57
N TRP A 290 -1.65 1.04 -9.13
CA TRP A 290 -2.06 0.51 -10.43
C TRP A 290 -1.13 0.98 -11.56
N THR A 291 -0.79 2.27 -11.55
CA THR A 291 0.18 2.85 -12.49
C THR A 291 1.53 2.14 -12.42
N LEU A 292 2.07 1.95 -11.22
CA LEU A 292 3.32 1.22 -10.96
C LEU A 292 3.24 -0.25 -11.38
N ALA A 293 2.05 -0.87 -11.32
CA ALA A 293 1.84 -2.27 -11.65
C ALA A 293 1.72 -2.54 -13.16
N THR A 294 1.19 -1.58 -13.93
CA THR A 294 0.78 -1.83 -15.31
C THR A 294 1.59 -1.08 -16.36
N GLN A 295 2.22 0.04 -16.00
CA GLN A 295 2.94 0.86 -16.97
C GLN A 295 4.40 0.44 -17.10
N PRO A 296 5.00 0.59 -18.30
CA PRO A 296 6.44 0.47 -18.50
C PRO A 296 7.26 1.34 -17.53
N PRO A 297 8.54 1.03 -17.29
CA PRO A 297 9.41 1.91 -16.50
C PRO A 297 9.69 3.22 -17.25
N MET A 298 9.79 4.33 -16.52
CA MET A 298 10.25 5.61 -17.07
C MET A 298 11.70 5.49 -17.56
N ARG A 299 11.97 5.99 -18.77
CA ARG A 299 13.35 6.08 -19.29
C ARG A 299 14.07 7.35 -18.82
N GLY A 300 13.34 8.45 -18.76
CA GLY A 300 13.79 9.76 -18.31
C GLY A 300 12.68 10.52 -17.60
N LYS A 301 12.64 11.84 -17.76
CA LYS A 301 11.69 12.75 -17.08
C LYS A 301 10.86 13.61 -18.04
N ARG A 302 11.05 13.48 -19.35
CA ARG A 302 10.39 14.30 -20.37
C ARG A 302 9.00 13.74 -20.67
N VAL A 303 7.97 14.56 -20.61
CA VAL A 303 6.57 14.18 -20.80
C VAL A 303 5.99 14.92 -21.99
N GLY A 304 5.36 14.18 -22.91
CA GLY A 304 4.51 14.75 -23.95
C GLY A 304 3.08 14.85 -23.45
N VAL A 305 2.47 16.02 -23.57
CA VAL A 305 1.07 16.25 -23.17
C VAL A 305 0.24 16.53 -24.40
N MET A 306 -0.83 15.77 -24.61
CA MET A 306 -1.80 16.01 -25.68
C MET A 306 -3.19 16.22 -25.09
N THR A 307 -3.92 17.19 -25.64
CA THR A 307 -5.23 17.56 -25.15
C THR A 307 -6.09 18.22 -26.23
N ASN A 308 -7.39 18.30 -25.96
CA ASN A 308 -8.36 19.18 -26.62
C ASN A 308 -8.81 20.33 -25.68
N SER A 309 -8.07 20.63 -24.61
CA SER A 309 -8.42 21.69 -23.68
C SER A 309 -7.22 22.30 -22.94
N GLY A 310 -7.06 23.62 -23.03
CA GLY A 310 -5.93 24.35 -22.44
C GLY A 310 -5.86 24.37 -20.91
N GLY A 311 -7.00 24.31 -20.22
CA GLY A 311 -7.02 24.28 -18.75
C GLY A 311 -6.34 23.03 -18.18
N PRO A 312 -6.84 21.83 -18.52
CA PRO A 312 -6.22 20.56 -18.15
C PRO A 312 -4.74 20.43 -18.53
N SER A 313 -4.31 20.89 -19.71
CA SER A 313 -2.89 20.82 -20.09
C SER A 313 -1.99 21.73 -19.25
N THR A 314 -2.48 22.91 -18.89
CA THR A 314 -1.78 23.82 -17.96
C THR A 314 -1.62 23.16 -16.59
N THR A 315 -2.69 22.55 -16.07
CA THR A 315 -2.71 21.83 -14.80
C THR A 315 -1.77 20.62 -14.79
N ILE A 316 -1.77 19.82 -15.86
CA ILE A 316 -0.88 18.67 -16.02
C ILE A 316 0.58 19.15 -16.02
N SER A 317 0.89 20.18 -16.82
CA SER A 317 2.27 20.67 -16.97
C SER A 317 2.81 21.24 -15.66
N TYR A 318 2.03 22.08 -14.98
CA TYR A 318 2.38 22.59 -13.66
C TYR A 318 2.66 21.46 -12.65
N THR A 319 1.80 20.42 -12.66
CA THR A 319 1.95 19.31 -11.74
C THR A 319 3.15 18.42 -12.10
N CYS A 320 3.45 18.25 -13.39
CA CYS A 320 4.67 17.58 -13.86
C CYS A 320 5.92 18.26 -13.28
N ASP A 321 6.03 19.58 -13.40
CA ASP A 321 7.15 20.33 -12.82
C ASP A 321 7.24 20.13 -11.29
N ALA A 322 6.10 20.19 -10.60
CA ALA A 322 6.03 20.02 -9.15
C ALA A 322 6.47 18.64 -8.65
N VAL A 323 6.37 17.59 -9.49
CA VAL A 323 6.83 16.23 -9.17
C VAL A 323 8.17 15.86 -9.80
N GLY A 324 8.88 16.84 -10.38
CA GLY A 324 10.23 16.67 -10.95
C GLY A 324 10.27 16.08 -12.35
N LEU A 325 9.15 16.09 -13.07
CA LEU A 325 9.07 15.82 -14.51
C LEU A 325 9.27 17.11 -15.30
N GLU A 326 9.44 16.99 -16.61
CA GLU A 326 9.62 18.13 -17.53
C GLU A 326 8.66 17.99 -18.71
N VAL A 327 8.06 19.09 -19.15
CA VAL A 327 7.25 19.16 -20.38
C VAL A 327 8.01 19.99 -21.42
N PRO A 328 9.05 19.41 -22.07
CA PRO A 328 9.93 20.18 -22.95
C PRO A 328 9.20 20.58 -24.23
N ARG A 329 9.43 21.81 -24.70
CA ARG A 329 8.99 22.23 -26.04
C ARG A 329 9.58 21.27 -27.09
N PHE A 330 8.72 20.75 -27.96
CA PHE A 330 9.13 19.87 -29.06
C PHE A 330 10.04 20.59 -30.07
N SER A 331 10.82 19.82 -30.82
CA SER A 331 11.61 20.32 -31.94
C SER A 331 10.73 21.00 -32.99
N ASP A 332 11.29 21.95 -33.73
CA ASP A 332 10.54 22.61 -34.80
C ASP A 332 10.12 21.61 -35.90
N GLY A 333 10.90 20.56 -36.11
CA GLY A 333 10.56 19.45 -37.01
C GLY A 333 9.28 18.72 -36.58
N LEU A 334 9.21 18.27 -35.32
CA LEU A 334 8.02 17.59 -34.80
C LEU A 334 6.81 18.52 -34.77
N GLN A 335 6.97 19.78 -34.35
CA GLN A 335 5.90 20.77 -34.39
C GLN A 335 5.35 20.96 -35.82
N ASN A 336 6.21 20.99 -36.84
CA ASN A 336 5.78 21.14 -38.24
C ASN A 336 4.97 19.94 -38.74
N GLU A 337 5.30 18.72 -38.32
CA GLU A 337 4.47 17.56 -38.63
C GLU A 337 3.13 17.60 -37.88
N ILE A 338 3.12 17.96 -36.59
CA ILE A 338 1.89 18.08 -35.79
C ILE A 338 0.93 19.13 -36.37
N ARG A 339 1.44 20.28 -36.84
CA ARG A 339 0.65 21.35 -37.48
C ARG A 339 -0.18 20.88 -38.67
N LYS A 340 0.20 19.79 -39.35
CA LYS A 340 -0.55 19.23 -40.47
C LYS A 340 -1.84 18.53 -40.02
N HIS A 341 -1.97 18.24 -38.73
CA HIS A 341 -3.10 17.48 -38.17
C HIS A 341 -4.04 18.34 -37.31
N ILE A 342 -3.61 19.51 -36.85
CA ILE A 342 -4.38 20.38 -35.95
C ILE A 342 -4.73 21.70 -36.63
N GLU A 343 -5.71 22.42 -36.09
CA GLU A 343 -6.12 23.72 -36.64
C GLU A 343 -5.00 24.78 -36.55
N PRO A 344 -4.94 25.78 -37.46
CA PRO A 344 -3.85 26.77 -37.47
C PRO A 344 -3.68 27.58 -36.18
N HIS A 345 -4.76 27.73 -35.40
CA HIS A 345 -4.79 28.46 -34.14
C HIS A 345 -4.50 27.56 -32.91
N ALA A 346 -4.37 26.25 -33.12
CA ALA A 346 -4.07 25.27 -32.09
C ALA A 346 -2.56 25.23 -31.76
N SER A 347 -2.20 24.80 -30.55
CA SER A 347 -0.80 24.69 -30.15
C SER A 347 -0.20 23.37 -30.64
N ALA A 348 0.78 23.45 -31.54
CA ALA A 348 1.63 22.31 -31.91
C ALA A 348 2.86 22.14 -31.00
N SER A 349 3.04 23.04 -30.03
CA SER A 349 4.10 22.94 -29.02
C SER A 349 3.81 21.76 -28.08
N ASN A 350 4.66 21.54 -27.07
CA ASN A 350 4.30 20.72 -25.93
C ASN A 350 3.86 21.67 -24.80
N PRO A 351 2.63 21.55 -24.25
CA PRO A 351 1.55 20.64 -24.65
C PRO A 351 0.98 20.89 -26.05
N VAL A 352 0.58 19.79 -26.72
CA VAL A 352 -0.22 19.85 -27.95
C VAL A 352 -1.68 20.06 -27.54
N ASP A 353 -2.24 21.22 -27.88
CA ASP A 353 -3.62 21.57 -27.55
C ASP A 353 -4.40 21.80 -28.84
N MET A 354 -5.28 20.85 -29.15
CA MET A 354 -6.13 20.85 -30.35
C MET A 354 -7.30 21.84 -30.26
N THR A 355 -7.45 22.59 -29.16
CA THR A 355 -8.64 23.40 -28.84
C THR A 355 -9.91 22.53 -28.90
N PHE A 356 -11.05 23.07 -29.32
CA PHE A 356 -12.29 22.31 -29.43
C PHE A 356 -12.33 21.52 -30.76
N ASP A 357 -11.50 20.49 -30.89
CA ASP A 357 -11.56 19.49 -31.96
C ASP A 357 -12.02 18.14 -31.37
N LEU A 358 -13.11 17.60 -31.93
CA LEU A 358 -13.73 16.33 -31.51
C LEU A 358 -13.15 15.12 -32.25
N SER A 359 -12.09 15.28 -33.03
CA SER A 359 -11.42 14.20 -33.75
C SER A 359 -10.63 13.29 -32.81
N MET A 360 -11.31 12.30 -32.24
CA MET A 360 -10.69 11.36 -31.30
C MET A 360 -9.61 10.49 -31.93
N ASN A 361 -9.66 10.23 -33.25
CA ASN A 361 -8.58 9.50 -33.93
C ASN A 361 -7.26 10.29 -33.87
N LYS A 362 -7.31 11.62 -34.08
CA LYS A 362 -6.12 12.48 -33.96
C LYS A 362 -5.60 12.49 -32.52
N LEU A 363 -6.50 12.74 -31.57
CA LEU A 363 -6.15 12.90 -30.15
C LEU A 363 -5.65 11.60 -29.51
N ALA A 364 -6.31 10.47 -29.79
CA ALA A 364 -6.04 9.19 -29.13
C ALA A 364 -4.98 8.33 -29.84
N LEU A 365 -4.80 8.50 -31.16
CA LEU A 365 -3.90 7.65 -31.95
C LEU A 365 -2.81 8.44 -32.65
N THR A 366 -3.17 9.34 -33.57
CA THR A 366 -2.20 10.00 -34.46
C THR A 366 -1.16 10.82 -33.69
N LEU A 367 -1.60 11.76 -32.85
CA LEU A 367 -0.69 12.65 -32.11
C LEU A 367 0.15 11.90 -31.07
N PRO A 368 -0.43 11.01 -30.22
CA PRO A 368 0.38 10.21 -29.31
C PRO A 368 1.42 9.35 -30.03
N GLU A 369 1.06 8.72 -31.14
CA GLU A 369 2.00 7.87 -31.87
C GLU A 369 3.17 8.69 -32.46
N MET A 370 2.90 9.86 -33.05
CA MET A 370 3.94 10.77 -33.55
C MET A 370 4.90 11.19 -32.43
N VAL A 371 4.36 11.58 -31.27
CA VAL A 371 5.14 12.01 -30.11
C VAL A 371 5.96 10.85 -29.53
N MET A 372 5.40 9.64 -29.44
CA MET A 372 6.13 8.45 -28.97
C MET A 372 7.27 8.05 -29.93
N LYS A 373 7.09 8.22 -31.24
CA LYS A 373 8.10 7.92 -32.28
C LYS A 373 9.25 8.93 -32.34
N SER A 374 9.07 10.15 -31.84
CA SER A 374 10.03 11.24 -32.03
C SER A 374 11.34 11.06 -31.24
N GLY A 375 11.32 10.30 -30.15
CA GLY A 375 12.43 10.20 -29.19
C GLY A 375 12.60 11.42 -28.27
N GLU A 376 11.70 12.41 -28.38
CA GLU A 376 11.76 13.66 -27.62
C GLU A 376 11.15 13.54 -26.20
N VAL A 377 10.40 12.47 -25.94
CA VAL A 377 9.73 12.23 -24.66
C VAL A 377 10.01 10.83 -24.11
N ASP A 378 9.78 10.67 -22.81
CA ASP A 378 9.95 9.43 -22.07
C ASP A 378 8.62 8.88 -21.53
N ALA A 379 7.54 9.68 -21.58
CA ALA A 379 6.16 9.31 -21.24
C ALA A 379 5.16 10.24 -21.93
N VAL A 380 3.90 9.81 -21.96
CA VAL A 380 2.78 10.57 -22.52
C VAL A 380 1.65 10.74 -21.49
N VAL A 381 1.07 11.94 -21.44
CA VAL A 381 -0.23 12.18 -20.80
C VAL A 381 -1.22 12.63 -21.87
N LEU A 382 -2.39 12.00 -21.88
CA LEU A 382 -3.48 12.36 -22.77
C LEU A 382 -4.66 12.85 -21.96
N HIS A 383 -5.24 14.00 -22.32
CA HIS A 383 -6.48 14.49 -21.72
C HIS A 383 -7.59 14.67 -22.76
N GLY A 384 -8.81 14.27 -22.39
CA GLY A 384 -10.03 14.63 -23.13
C GLY A 384 -10.50 13.60 -24.15
N THR A 385 -9.97 12.37 -24.12
CA THR A 385 -10.56 11.28 -24.90
C THR A 385 -11.94 10.91 -24.36
N MET A 386 -12.91 10.90 -25.25
CA MET A 386 -14.32 10.64 -24.97
C MET A 386 -15.04 10.27 -26.27
N MET A 387 -16.12 9.51 -26.20
CA MET A 387 -17.04 9.35 -27.32
C MET A 387 -18.45 8.99 -26.85
N THR A 388 -18.70 7.76 -26.41
CA THR A 388 -20.06 7.34 -26.03
C THR A 388 -20.58 8.05 -24.79
N GLY A 389 -19.71 8.37 -23.82
CA GLY A 389 -20.07 9.18 -22.67
C GLY A 389 -20.46 10.59 -23.09
N TYR A 390 -19.69 11.22 -23.97
CA TYR A 390 -20.01 12.54 -24.50
C TYR A 390 -21.33 12.54 -25.27
N LEU A 391 -21.55 11.56 -26.16
CA LEU A 391 -22.80 11.42 -26.90
C LEU A 391 -24.00 11.29 -25.97
N LYS A 392 -23.87 10.54 -24.87
CA LYS A 392 -24.93 10.40 -23.86
C LYS A 392 -25.28 11.74 -23.23
N GLU A 393 -24.30 12.58 -22.92
CA GLU A 393 -24.51 13.89 -22.29
C GLU A 393 -25.12 14.92 -23.26
N VAL A 394 -24.77 14.88 -24.55
CA VAL A 394 -25.35 15.81 -25.55
C VAL A 394 -26.69 15.34 -26.10
N TYR A 395 -27.03 14.06 -25.96
CA TYR A 395 -28.26 13.48 -26.49
C TYR A 395 -29.53 14.24 -26.06
N PRO A 396 -29.74 14.62 -24.78
CA PRO A 396 -30.93 15.38 -24.38
C PRO A 396 -31.13 16.69 -25.15
N THR A 397 -30.03 17.38 -25.47
CA THR A 397 -30.06 18.65 -26.23
C THR A 397 -30.31 18.43 -27.71
N LEU A 398 -29.80 17.32 -28.26
CA LEU A 398 -29.88 17.04 -29.70
C LEU A 398 -31.14 16.24 -30.08
N LYS A 399 -31.79 15.57 -29.12
CA LYS A 399 -32.92 14.66 -29.37
C LYS A 399 -34.03 15.30 -30.21
N ASP A 400 -34.36 16.55 -29.94
CA ASP A 400 -35.42 17.27 -30.67
C ASP A 400 -35.02 17.64 -32.10
N ILE A 401 -33.72 17.67 -32.39
CA ILE A 401 -33.14 18.03 -33.70
C ILE A 401 -32.91 16.78 -34.56
N ILE A 402 -32.44 15.68 -33.96
CA ILE A 402 -32.02 14.46 -34.68
C ILE A 402 -33.17 13.48 -34.98
N GLY A 403 -34.41 13.85 -34.65
CA GLY A 403 -35.59 13.00 -34.78
C GLY A 403 -35.71 11.96 -33.65
N ASN A 404 -36.76 11.13 -33.69
CA ASN A 404 -37.07 10.11 -32.65
C ASN A 404 -36.08 8.93 -32.60
N ILE A 405 -34.77 9.19 -32.73
CA ILE A 405 -33.73 8.18 -32.55
C ILE A 405 -33.61 7.86 -31.06
N SER A 406 -33.59 6.57 -30.73
CA SER A 406 -33.38 6.10 -29.36
C SER A 406 -31.97 6.44 -28.87
N LEU A 407 -31.74 6.55 -27.56
CA LEU A 407 -30.39 6.75 -27.03
C LEU A 407 -29.46 5.61 -27.48
N GLU A 408 -29.94 4.37 -27.49
CA GLU A 408 -29.15 3.20 -27.89
C GLU A 408 -28.67 3.31 -29.35
N ASP A 409 -29.55 3.72 -30.26
CA ASP A 409 -29.19 3.92 -31.66
C ASP A 409 -28.27 5.14 -31.85
N PHE A 410 -28.48 6.20 -31.06
CA PHE A 410 -27.60 7.37 -31.11
C PHE A 410 -26.18 7.04 -30.66
N LEU A 411 -26.01 6.21 -29.63
CA LEU A 411 -24.69 5.76 -29.18
C LEU A 411 -23.96 4.90 -30.22
N LYS A 412 -24.66 4.32 -31.21
CA LYS A 412 -24.02 3.60 -32.32
C LYS A 412 -23.15 4.51 -33.20
N TYR A 413 -23.47 5.81 -33.29
CA TYR A 413 -22.62 6.78 -34.00
C TYR A 413 -21.26 6.99 -33.32
N GLY A 414 -21.17 6.68 -32.02
CA GLY A 414 -19.92 6.74 -31.25
C GLY A 414 -19.14 5.42 -31.23
N GLN A 415 -19.56 4.41 -31.98
CA GLN A 415 -18.80 3.17 -32.04
C GLN A 415 -17.46 3.40 -32.72
N MET A 416 -16.40 3.02 -32.01
CA MET A 416 -15.04 3.11 -32.52
C MET A 416 -14.77 1.96 -33.49
N ASP A 417 -14.14 2.28 -34.63
CA ASP A 417 -13.64 1.25 -35.54
C ASP A 417 -12.70 0.30 -34.78
N ARG A 418 -12.90 -1.01 -34.96
CA ARG A 418 -12.16 -2.05 -34.22
C ARG A 418 -10.66 -1.99 -34.47
N THR A 419 -10.24 -1.60 -35.67
CA THR A 419 -8.82 -1.48 -36.03
C THR A 419 -8.20 -0.28 -35.32
N ILE A 420 -8.88 0.87 -35.33
CA ILE A 420 -8.43 2.08 -34.62
C ILE A 420 -8.38 1.83 -33.11
N ALA A 421 -9.39 1.17 -32.54
CA ALA A 421 -9.41 0.80 -31.12
C ALA A 421 -8.22 -0.09 -30.75
N ASN A 422 -7.94 -1.10 -31.57
CA ASN A 422 -6.82 -2.03 -31.34
C ASN A 422 -5.46 -1.33 -31.36
N GLU A 423 -5.25 -0.36 -32.26
CA GLU A 423 -3.99 0.39 -32.30
C GLU A 423 -3.87 1.38 -31.14
N THR A 424 -4.96 2.11 -30.85
CA THR A 424 -5.02 3.15 -29.80
C THR A 424 -4.64 2.58 -28.44
N PHE A 425 -5.32 1.51 -28.00
CA PHE A 425 -5.15 0.98 -26.65
C PHE A 425 -3.87 0.16 -26.46
N LYS A 426 -3.11 -0.07 -27.53
CA LYS A 426 -1.82 -0.80 -27.53
C LYS A 426 -0.60 0.11 -27.65
N LEU A 427 -0.76 1.42 -27.85
CA LEU A 427 0.36 2.35 -27.93
C LEU A 427 1.39 2.19 -26.78
N PRO A 428 0.98 2.06 -25.50
CA PRO A 428 1.95 2.01 -24.40
C PRO A 428 2.84 0.77 -24.47
N SER A 429 2.26 -0.38 -24.81
CA SER A 429 3.01 -1.64 -24.98
C SER A 429 3.78 -1.69 -26.29
N LYS A 430 3.23 -1.15 -27.38
CA LYS A 430 3.87 -1.04 -28.71
C LYS A 430 5.18 -0.27 -28.66
N TYR A 431 5.20 0.87 -27.95
CA TYR A 431 6.41 1.71 -27.82
C TYR A 431 7.21 1.45 -26.54
N ASN A 432 6.69 0.59 -25.65
CA ASN A 432 7.26 0.35 -24.32
C ASN A 432 7.54 1.69 -23.60
N MET A 433 6.52 2.55 -23.56
CA MET A 433 6.54 3.90 -23.03
C MET A 433 5.30 4.12 -22.14
N PRO A 434 5.43 4.71 -20.94
CA PRO A 434 4.30 5.02 -20.08
C PRO A 434 3.31 5.97 -20.76
N MET A 435 2.02 5.67 -20.62
CA MET A 435 0.93 6.54 -21.06
C MET A 435 -0.18 6.54 -20.02
N LEU A 436 -0.55 7.72 -19.53
CA LEU A 436 -1.68 7.88 -18.62
C LEU A 436 -2.76 8.75 -19.24
N ILE A 437 -4.01 8.45 -18.91
CA ILE A 437 -5.18 9.15 -19.44
C ILE A 437 -5.82 9.98 -18.33
N SER A 438 -6.16 11.22 -18.64
CA SER A 438 -7.00 12.09 -17.85
C SER A 438 -8.33 12.29 -18.58
N SER A 439 -9.46 12.06 -17.91
CA SER A 439 -10.79 12.29 -18.50
C SER A 439 -11.81 12.62 -17.42
N PHE A 440 -12.84 13.38 -17.78
CA PHE A 440 -14.00 13.63 -16.93
C PHE A 440 -15.13 12.61 -17.14
N PHE A 441 -14.97 11.68 -18.07
CA PHE A 441 -15.90 10.57 -18.31
C PHE A 441 -15.45 9.31 -17.57
N ASP A 442 -16.41 8.47 -17.18
CA ASP A 442 -16.17 7.22 -16.46
C ASP A 442 -16.15 5.98 -17.38
N HIS A 443 -16.18 4.79 -16.77
CA HIS A 443 -16.09 3.50 -17.48
C HIS A 443 -17.27 3.22 -18.43
N GLU A 444 -18.35 4.00 -18.40
CA GLU A 444 -19.42 3.88 -19.41
C GLU A 444 -18.99 4.42 -20.79
N ASP A 445 -17.94 5.25 -20.84
CA ASP A 445 -17.35 5.70 -22.09
C ASP A 445 -16.44 4.63 -22.71
N ASN A 446 -16.60 4.39 -24.01
CA ASN A 446 -15.89 3.33 -24.71
C ASN A 446 -14.37 3.54 -24.83
N TYR A 447 -13.86 4.78 -24.84
CA TYR A 447 -12.42 5.04 -24.77
C TYR A 447 -11.88 4.73 -23.37
N ILE A 448 -12.59 5.20 -22.34
CA ILE A 448 -12.19 5.00 -20.94
C ILE A 448 -12.18 3.51 -20.59
N LYS A 449 -13.24 2.79 -20.99
CA LYS A 449 -13.31 1.34 -20.88
C LYS A 449 -12.17 0.66 -21.63
N GLY A 450 -11.90 1.06 -22.87
CA GLY A 450 -10.85 0.49 -23.70
C GLY A 450 -9.46 0.62 -23.08
N TYR A 451 -9.11 1.82 -22.60
CA TYR A 451 -7.86 2.05 -21.88
C TYR A 451 -7.76 1.21 -20.60
N GLN A 452 -8.81 1.17 -19.79
CA GLN A 452 -8.81 0.40 -18.55
C GLN A 452 -8.70 -1.12 -18.80
N ASP A 453 -9.37 -1.64 -19.83
CA ASP A 453 -9.31 -3.05 -20.20
C ASP A 453 -7.94 -3.49 -20.74
N THR A 454 -7.17 -2.56 -21.31
CA THR A 454 -5.77 -2.80 -21.72
C THR A 454 -4.75 -2.35 -20.67
N ASN A 455 -5.18 -2.18 -19.42
CA ASN A 455 -4.33 -1.80 -18.27
C ASN A 455 -3.65 -0.43 -18.39
N THR A 456 -4.20 0.47 -19.21
CA THR A 456 -3.80 1.89 -19.25
C THR A 456 -4.58 2.67 -18.18
N PRO A 457 -3.93 3.22 -17.15
CA PRO A 457 -4.61 3.91 -16.06
C PRO A 457 -5.33 5.17 -16.56
N VAL A 458 -6.57 5.34 -16.10
CA VAL A 458 -7.40 6.52 -16.39
C VAL A 458 -7.75 7.23 -15.08
N PHE A 459 -7.52 8.53 -15.03
CA PHE A 459 -7.73 9.39 -13.87
C PHE A 459 -8.80 10.43 -14.14
N TYR A 460 -9.53 10.79 -13.10
CA TYR A 460 -10.60 11.79 -13.16
C TYR A 460 -10.17 13.21 -12.78
N SER A 461 -8.87 13.39 -12.51
CA SER A 461 -8.26 14.70 -12.27
C SER A 461 -6.93 14.83 -13.03
N PRO A 462 -6.68 15.94 -13.74
CA PRO A 462 -5.43 16.15 -14.48
C PRO A 462 -4.20 16.14 -13.55
N GLU A 463 -4.30 16.72 -12.35
CA GLU A 463 -3.21 16.75 -11.36
C GLU A 463 -2.82 15.34 -10.91
N ASN A 464 -3.81 14.48 -10.63
CA ASN A 464 -3.50 13.14 -10.13
C ASN A 464 -2.84 12.27 -11.22
N THR A 465 -3.22 12.50 -12.47
CA THR A 465 -2.58 11.87 -13.64
C THR A 465 -1.08 12.18 -13.64
N ALA A 466 -0.70 13.46 -13.50
CA ALA A 466 0.70 13.88 -13.46
C ALA A 466 1.43 13.36 -12.21
N ARG A 467 0.80 13.36 -11.02
CA ARG A 467 1.40 12.80 -9.79
C ARG A 467 1.68 11.31 -9.88
N ALA A 468 0.83 10.55 -10.58
CA ALA A 468 1.05 9.13 -10.80
C ALA A 468 2.25 8.86 -11.73
N LEU A 469 2.45 9.66 -12.80
CA LEU A 469 3.70 9.62 -13.57
C LEU A 469 4.92 9.95 -12.69
N GLY A 470 4.77 10.93 -11.80
CA GLY A 470 5.80 11.26 -10.81
C GLY A 470 6.19 10.05 -9.95
N SER A 471 5.25 9.15 -9.64
CA SER A 471 5.55 7.92 -8.90
C SER A 471 6.38 6.92 -9.71
N LEU A 472 6.15 6.79 -11.03
CA LEU A 472 7.03 5.99 -11.90
C LEU A 472 8.44 6.59 -11.95
N TYR A 473 8.56 7.91 -12.01
CA TYR A 473 9.86 8.58 -12.01
C TYR A 473 10.60 8.45 -10.66
N LEU A 474 9.90 8.59 -9.54
CA LEU A 474 10.44 8.31 -8.21
C LEU A 474 10.90 6.85 -8.10
N TYR A 475 10.15 5.90 -8.67
CA TYR A 475 10.56 4.50 -8.68
C TYR A 475 11.84 4.27 -9.49
N LYS A 476 11.98 4.91 -10.67
CA LYS A 476 13.24 4.92 -11.43
C LYS A 476 14.40 5.40 -10.54
N GLN A 477 14.24 6.52 -9.84
CA GLN A 477 15.26 7.03 -8.94
C GLN A 477 15.59 6.06 -7.80
N ILE A 478 14.59 5.36 -7.24
CA ILE A 478 14.77 4.33 -6.21
C ILE A 478 15.62 3.17 -6.75
N LYS A 479 15.31 2.68 -7.96
CA LYS A 479 16.04 1.58 -8.62
C LYS A 479 17.49 1.95 -8.94
N GLU A 480 17.75 3.22 -9.22
CA GLU A 480 19.07 3.75 -9.54
C GLU A 480 19.90 4.18 -8.32
N ARG A 481 19.37 4.01 -7.09
CA ARG A 481 20.12 4.31 -5.88
C ARG A 481 21.37 3.44 -5.80
N ALA A 482 22.46 4.06 -5.36
CA ALA A 482 23.64 3.31 -4.98
C ALA A 482 23.28 2.27 -3.90
N PRO A 483 23.85 1.05 -3.97
CA PRO A 483 23.68 0.06 -2.92
C PRO A 483 24.03 0.67 -1.56
N ARG A 484 23.21 0.38 -0.55
CA ARG A 484 23.45 0.87 0.80
C ARG A 484 24.80 0.35 1.28
N LYS A 485 25.69 1.27 1.62
CA LYS A 485 26.89 0.94 2.40
C LYS A 485 26.49 0.90 3.87
N GLU A 486 26.62 -0.25 4.52
CA GLU A 486 26.44 -0.30 5.97
C GLU A 486 27.47 0.61 6.64
N ALA A 487 27.01 1.43 7.58
CA ALA A 487 27.92 2.23 8.38
C ALA A 487 28.77 1.27 9.21
N ALA A 488 30.10 1.38 9.10
CA ALA A 488 30.98 0.63 9.96
C ALA A 488 30.71 1.05 11.41
N LEU A 489 30.32 0.09 12.25
CA LEU A 489 30.20 0.32 13.68
C LEU A 489 31.59 0.68 14.23
N PRO A 490 31.69 1.64 15.16
CA PRO A 490 32.96 1.97 15.77
C PRO A 490 33.50 0.75 16.53
N LYS A 491 34.83 0.60 16.53
CA LYS A 491 35.49 -0.49 17.27
C LYS A 491 35.13 -0.38 18.75
N ILE A 492 34.81 -1.52 19.37
CA ILE A 492 34.59 -1.60 20.82
C ILE A 492 35.84 -1.08 21.53
N LYS A 493 35.65 -0.09 22.41
CA LYS A 493 36.71 0.51 23.22
C LYS A 493 36.76 -0.16 24.59
N LYS A 494 37.96 -0.32 25.13
CA LYS A 494 38.16 -0.95 26.44
C LYS A 494 37.42 -0.18 27.54
N GLU A 495 37.50 1.14 27.48
CA GLU A 495 36.87 2.08 28.41
C GLU A 495 35.34 1.95 28.40
N ALA A 496 34.75 1.77 27.20
CA ALA A 496 33.32 1.52 27.05
C ALA A 496 32.89 0.21 27.71
N THR A 497 33.68 -0.85 27.52
CA THR A 497 33.44 -2.15 28.16
C THR A 497 33.57 -2.06 29.68
N GLU A 498 34.57 -1.35 30.19
CA GLU A 498 34.77 -1.14 31.63
C GLU A 498 33.58 -0.42 32.28
N ILE A 499 33.02 0.62 31.64
CA ILE A 499 31.81 1.31 32.12
C ILE A 499 30.63 0.34 32.26
N ILE A 500 30.38 -0.47 31.23
CA ILE A 500 29.25 -1.42 31.21
C ILE A 500 29.46 -2.53 32.25
N LEU A 501 30.66 -3.12 32.33
CA LEU A 501 30.98 -4.17 33.30
C LEU A 501 30.84 -3.66 34.73
N LYS A 502 31.34 -2.46 35.02
CA LYS A 502 31.18 -1.82 36.34
C LYS A 502 29.72 -1.60 36.69
N ALA A 503 28.88 -1.20 35.74
CA ALA A 503 27.45 -1.04 35.95
C ALA A 503 26.75 -2.37 36.27
N LEU A 504 27.11 -3.44 35.55
CA LEU A 504 26.61 -4.80 35.78
C LEU A 504 27.04 -5.34 37.15
N ASP A 505 28.32 -5.18 37.52
CA ASP A 505 28.85 -5.58 38.84
C ASP A 505 28.13 -4.87 39.99
N ASN A 506 27.80 -3.59 39.79
CA ASN A 506 27.02 -2.78 40.73
C ASN A 506 25.52 -3.08 40.70
N LYS A 507 25.07 -4.05 39.88
CA LYS A 507 23.65 -4.42 39.68
C LYS A 507 22.78 -3.20 39.32
N GLN A 508 23.33 -2.26 38.58
CA GLN A 508 22.60 -1.09 38.11
C GLN A 508 21.54 -1.52 37.08
N LYS A 509 20.37 -0.88 37.13
CA LYS A 509 19.31 -1.13 36.13
C LYS A 509 19.46 -0.29 34.85
N ALA A 510 20.30 0.74 34.90
CA ALA A 510 20.64 1.64 33.81
C ALA A 510 21.94 2.38 34.18
N LEU A 511 22.64 2.94 33.19
CA LEU A 511 23.73 3.89 33.44
C LEU A 511 23.17 5.21 33.95
N ASP A 512 23.92 5.90 34.82
CA ASP A 512 23.61 7.29 35.12
C ASP A 512 23.98 8.24 33.97
N GLU A 513 23.60 9.52 34.07
CA GLU A 513 23.81 10.50 32.99
C GLU A 513 25.30 10.68 32.65
N TYR A 514 26.18 10.60 33.65
CA TYR A 514 27.62 10.77 33.46
C TYR A 514 28.23 9.53 32.79
N GLU A 515 27.95 8.34 33.33
CA GLU A 515 28.40 7.06 32.76
C GLU A 515 27.92 6.90 31.30
N ALA A 516 26.67 7.26 31.01
CA ALA A 516 26.11 7.21 29.66
C ALA A 516 26.85 8.16 28.69
N LYS A 517 27.18 9.39 29.12
CA LYS A 517 27.93 10.35 28.30
C LYS A 517 29.38 9.91 28.09
N GLN A 518 30.04 9.37 29.11
CA GLN A 518 31.38 8.79 28.95
C GLN A 518 31.37 7.63 27.95
N LEU A 519 30.37 6.75 28.03
CA LEU A 519 30.20 5.66 27.07
C LEU A 519 30.00 6.17 25.64
N LEU A 520 29.16 7.18 25.44
CA LEU A 520 28.94 7.83 24.13
C LEU A 520 30.22 8.48 23.60
N ALA A 521 30.98 9.16 24.45
CA ALA A 521 32.25 9.77 24.10
C ALA A 521 33.30 8.75 23.64
N CYS A 522 33.32 7.54 24.22
CA CYS A 522 34.19 6.44 23.76
C CYS A 522 33.97 6.09 22.28
N TYR A 523 32.76 6.32 21.77
CA TYR A 523 32.39 6.08 20.37
C TYR A 523 32.42 7.33 19.50
N GLY A 524 33.00 8.43 19.99
CA GLY A 524 33.17 9.67 19.24
C GLY A 524 31.91 10.53 19.15
N VAL A 525 30.86 10.22 19.93
CA VAL A 525 29.68 11.08 20.05
C VAL A 525 30.06 12.31 20.90
N PRO A 526 29.92 13.54 20.39
CA PRO A 526 30.21 14.73 21.17
C PRO A 526 29.32 14.82 22.41
N VAL A 527 29.91 15.08 23.57
CA VAL A 527 29.19 15.28 24.83
C VAL A 527 29.54 16.62 25.45
N THR A 528 28.66 17.14 26.29
CA THR A 528 28.88 18.38 27.03
C THR A 528 30.06 18.24 27.98
N LYS A 529 30.83 19.31 28.16
CA LYS A 529 31.84 19.39 29.23
C LYS A 529 31.12 19.27 30.59
N GLU A 530 31.51 18.30 31.39
CA GLU A 530 30.90 18.02 32.70
C GLU A 530 31.86 17.28 33.62
N ALA A 531 31.57 17.28 34.92
CA ALA A 531 32.22 16.39 35.89
C ALA A 531 31.24 16.01 37.00
N LEU A 532 31.48 14.87 37.65
CA LEU A 532 30.80 14.50 38.88
C LEU A 532 31.41 15.29 40.05
N ALA A 533 30.55 15.86 40.88
CA ALA A 533 30.94 16.53 42.11
C ALA A 533 30.21 15.87 43.28
N ALA A 534 30.96 15.40 44.28
CA ALA A 534 30.39 14.82 45.50
C ALA A 534 30.22 15.87 46.62
N LYS A 535 30.94 16.99 46.52
CA LYS A 535 30.93 18.10 47.46
C LYS A 535 30.74 19.43 46.75
N VAL A 536 30.34 20.45 47.51
CA VAL A 536 30.09 21.80 46.98
C VAL A 536 31.38 22.40 46.41
N GLU A 537 32.52 22.18 47.05
CA GLU A 537 33.82 22.69 46.61
C GLU A 537 34.22 22.12 45.24
N ASP A 538 33.93 20.84 45.00
CA ASP A 538 34.19 20.16 43.71
C ASP A 538 33.28 20.73 42.61
N ALA A 539 32.03 21.05 42.95
CA ALA A 539 31.07 21.64 42.03
C ALA A 539 31.49 23.06 41.62
N LEU A 540 31.89 23.90 42.58
CA LEU A 540 32.38 25.26 42.33
C LEU A 540 33.65 25.26 41.48
N LYS A 541 34.61 24.39 41.81
CA LYS A 541 35.86 24.26 41.03
C LYS A 541 35.59 23.81 39.60
N THR A 542 34.70 22.83 39.43
CA THR A 542 34.29 22.35 38.11
C THR A 542 33.56 23.42 37.31
N ALA A 543 32.64 24.17 37.94
CA ALA A 543 31.89 25.23 37.29
C ALA A 543 32.82 26.34 36.75
N LYS A 544 33.82 26.77 37.54
CA LYS A 544 34.86 27.71 37.09
C LYS A 544 35.64 27.20 35.89
N LYS A 545 35.96 25.90 35.85
CA LYS A 545 36.70 25.28 34.76
C LYS A 545 35.87 25.14 33.48
N ILE A 546 34.57 24.83 33.61
CA ILE A 546 33.65 24.71 32.47
C ILE A 546 33.32 26.09 31.90
N GLY A 547 33.18 27.09 32.77
CA GLY A 547 32.67 28.42 32.45
C GLY A 547 31.16 28.51 32.69
N TYR A 548 30.73 29.62 33.27
CA TYR A 548 29.32 29.92 33.51
C TYR A 548 28.62 30.43 32.22
N PRO A 549 27.30 30.23 32.06
CA PRO A 549 26.40 29.53 32.99
C PRO A 549 26.53 28.00 32.92
N VAL A 550 26.26 27.32 34.04
CA VAL A 550 26.28 25.85 34.13
C VAL A 550 24.91 25.29 34.55
N ALA A 551 24.68 24.01 34.27
CA ALA A 551 23.58 23.25 34.82
C ALA A 551 24.10 22.29 35.91
N LEU A 552 23.52 22.36 37.11
CA LEU A 552 23.83 21.46 38.21
C LEU A 552 22.67 20.46 38.38
N LYS A 553 23.00 19.17 38.36
CA LYS A 553 21.99 18.10 38.43
C LYS A 553 22.47 16.98 39.35
N ALA A 554 21.55 16.39 40.12
CA ALA A 554 21.84 15.13 40.80
C ALA A 554 22.16 14.04 39.76
N CYS A 555 23.14 13.18 40.05
CA CYS A 555 23.51 12.07 39.18
C CYS A 555 23.45 10.75 39.94
N SER A 556 22.52 9.87 39.54
CA SER A 556 22.39 8.53 40.10
C SER A 556 21.50 7.69 39.20
N TRP A 557 21.89 6.44 38.95
CA TRP A 557 21.08 5.46 38.22
C TRP A 557 19.75 5.13 38.92
N LYS A 558 19.64 5.40 40.23
CA LYS A 558 18.39 5.26 40.99
C LYS A 558 17.40 6.39 40.73
N ILE A 559 17.82 7.47 40.06
CA ILE A 559 17.05 8.70 39.83
C ILE A 559 17.04 9.03 38.33
N MET A 560 16.27 8.25 37.57
CA MET A 560 16.15 8.42 36.12
C MET A 560 15.36 9.69 35.73
N HIS A 561 14.30 10.02 36.47
CA HIS A 561 13.51 11.24 36.27
C HIS A 561 13.77 12.24 37.41
N LYS A 562 14.53 13.29 37.07
CA LYS A 562 14.98 14.34 38.00
C LYS A 562 14.04 15.55 38.03
N SER A 563 13.31 15.78 36.93
CA SER A 563 12.31 16.84 36.82
C SER A 563 11.15 16.62 37.79
N GLY A 564 10.81 17.64 38.59
CA GLY A 564 9.77 17.57 39.62
C GLY A 564 10.26 17.18 41.03
N LYS A 565 11.55 16.88 41.22
CA LYS A 565 12.14 16.55 42.54
C LYS A 565 13.08 17.64 43.11
N GLY A 566 13.19 18.80 42.45
CA GLY A 566 14.12 19.86 42.85
C GLY A 566 15.60 19.51 42.65
N LEU A 567 15.91 18.46 41.87
CA LEU A 567 17.27 17.93 41.68
C LEU A 567 17.98 18.48 40.42
N ILE A 568 17.49 19.60 39.88
CA ILE A 568 18.03 20.27 38.70
C ILE A 568 18.03 21.78 38.98
N ALA A 569 19.19 22.41 38.84
CA ALA A 569 19.34 23.85 38.71
C ALA A 569 19.90 24.15 37.31
N LEU A 570 19.18 24.98 36.55
CA LEU A 570 19.59 25.43 35.21
C LEU A 570 20.02 26.88 35.30
N ASN A 571 20.85 27.32 34.35
CA ASN A 571 21.32 28.71 34.26
C ASN A 571 21.95 29.20 35.58
N VAL A 572 22.75 28.37 36.23
CA VAL A 572 23.54 28.83 37.38
C VAL A 572 24.62 29.75 36.81
N GLU A 573 24.56 31.04 37.14
CA GLU A 573 25.38 32.07 36.50
C GLU A 573 26.70 32.36 37.24
N ASN A 574 26.79 31.99 38.51
CA ASN A 574 27.95 32.28 39.37
C ASN A 574 28.01 31.31 40.58
N GLU A 575 28.85 31.64 41.56
CA GLU A 575 29.11 30.81 42.75
C GLU A 575 28.07 30.95 43.87
N THR A 576 27.24 32.00 43.84
CA THR A 576 26.32 32.38 44.93
C THR A 576 24.89 31.91 44.71
#